data_AF-M1ZW58-F1
#
_entry.id   AF-M1ZW58-F1
#
_cell.length_a   1.000
_cell.length_b   1.000
_cell.length_c   1.000
_cell.angle_alpha   90.00
_cell.angle_beta   90.00
_cell.angle_gamma   90.00
#
_symmetry.space_group_name_H-M   'P 1'
#
loop_
_entity.id
_entity.type
_entity.pdbx_description
1 polymer ?
#
loop_
_entity_poly.entity_id
_entity_poly.type
_entity_poly.pdbx_seq_one_letter_code
_entity_poly.pdbx_strand_id
1 'polypeptide(L)'
;MYVGFEDKKFISGNGWIPTKDYDCRQRDWYKEAVEKNRIIYSAPYIDKKFNSMVITVAKPIKKDGKIIGVVGMDVVVDYLKTLVQKATPVK
;
A
#
# COMPACT_ATOMS: atom_id res chain seq x y z
N MET A 1 7.92 1.67 -0.04
CA MET A 1 7.08 1.87 -1.25
C MET A 1 7.21 0.67 -2.17
N TYR A 2 6.16 0.36 -2.90
CA TYR A 2 6.10 -0.71 -3.89
C TYR A 2 5.07 -0.38 -4.97
N VAL A 3 5.12 -1.09 -6.10
CA VAL A 3 4.16 -1.01 -7.20
C VAL A 3 3.67 -2.40 -7.52
N GLY A 4 2.34 -2.57 -7.55
CA GLY A 4 1.69 -3.73 -8.15
C GLY A 4 1.12 -3.36 -9.52
N PHE A 5 1.33 -4.19 -10.53
CA PHE A 5 0.82 -4.00 -11.88
C PHE A 5 -0.38 -4.93 -12.17
N GLU A 6 -1.15 -4.60 -13.21
CA GLU A 6 -2.31 -5.41 -13.64
C GLU A 6 -1.94 -6.82 -14.11
N ASP A 7 -0.70 -7.00 -14.58
CA ASP A 7 -0.11 -8.28 -14.98
C ASP A 7 0.47 -9.09 -13.79
N LYS A 8 0.15 -8.67 -12.55
CA LYS A 8 0.64 -9.23 -11.27
C LYS A 8 2.11 -8.99 -10.99
N LYS A 9 2.87 -8.31 -11.86
CA LYS A 9 4.24 -7.93 -11.52
C LYS A 9 4.23 -7.03 -10.29
N PHE A 10 5.21 -7.24 -9.43
CA PHE A 10 5.36 -6.47 -8.21
C PHE A 10 6.81 -5.99 -8.10
N ILE A 11 6.98 -4.70 -7.87
CA ILE A 11 8.30 -4.09 -7.65
C ILE A 11 8.29 -3.49 -6.25
N SER A 12 9.20 -3.94 -5.40
CA SER A 12 9.38 -3.37 -4.06
C SER A 12 10.66 -2.54 -3.98
N GLY A 13 10.56 -1.33 -3.44
CA GLY A 13 11.74 -0.46 -3.23
C GLY A 13 12.74 -1.01 -2.21
N ASN A 14 12.37 -2.04 -1.43
CA ASN A 14 13.25 -2.73 -0.50
C ASN A 14 13.72 -4.10 -1.01
N GLY A 15 13.55 -4.40 -2.30
CA GLY A 15 14.00 -5.64 -2.92
C GLY A 15 13.22 -6.90 -2.51
N TRP A 16 12.11 -6.78 -1.78
CA TRP A 16 11.25 -7.93 -1.51
C TRP A 16 10.64 -8.48 -2.80
N ILE A 17 10.80 -9.79 -3.00
CA ILE A 17 10.28 -10.55 -4.14
C ILE A 17 9.13 -11.41 -3.62
N PRO A 18 7.90 -11.24 -4.13
CA PRO A 18 6.78 -12.06 -3.72
C PRO A 18 6.91 -13.51 -4.20
N THR A 19 6.17 -14.40 -3.54
CA THR A 19 6.00 -15.79 -4.02
C THR A 19 5.24 -15.84 -5.35
N LYS A 20 5.37 -16.95 -6.08
CA LYS A 20 4.77 -17.12 -7.41
C LYS A 20 3.24 -17.02 -7.42
N ASP A 21 2.60 -17.34 -6.31
CA ASP A 21 1.14 -17.31 -6.11
C ASP A 21 0.61 -15.95 -5.63
N TYR A 22 1.49 -14.99 -5.31
CA TYR A 22 1.07 -13.67 -4.87
C TYR A 22 0.41 -12.88 -6.00
N ASP A 23 -0.83 -12.45 -5.78
CA ASP A 23 -1.56 -11.55 -6.67
C ASP A 23 -1.83 -10.22 -5.95
N CYS A 24 -1.11 -9.16 -6.32
CA CYS A 24 -1.29 -7.83 -5.73
C CYS A 24 -2.70 -7.27 -5.96
N ARG A 25 -3.42 -7.74 -6.99
CA ARG A 25 -4.75 -7.24 -7.38
C ARG A 25 -5.84 -7.75 -6.46
N GLN A 26 -5.57 -8.81 -5.70
CA GLN A 26 -6.48 -9.34 -4.69
C GLN A 26 -6.36 -8.61 -3.34
N ARG A 27 -5.38 -7.71 -3.19
CA ARG A 27 -5.14 -6.96 -1.95
C ARG A 27 -6.09 -5.78 -1.85
N ASP A 28 -6.55 -5.50 -0.63
CA ASP A 28 -7.57 -4.47 -0.41
C ASP A 28 -7.08 -3.08 -0.81
N TRP A 29 -5.81 -2.74 -0.50
CA TRP A 29 -5.19 -1.49 -0.95
C TRP A 29 -5.19 -1.32 -2.47
N TYR A 30 -5.08 -2.42 -3.23
CA TYR A 30 -5.12 -2.39 -4.69
C TYR A 30 -6.55 -2.19 -5.18
N LYS A 31 -7.47 -3.05 -4.71
CA LYS A 31 -8.90 -3.02 -5.11
C LYS A 31 -9.52 -1.66 -4.81
N GLU A 32 -9.31 -1.14 -3.61
CA GLU A 32 -9.85 0.16 -3.20
C GLU A 32 -9.28 1.33 -4.01
N ALA A 33 -7.98 1.32 -4.32
CA ALA A 33 -7.35 2.38 -5.09
C ALA A 33 -7.84 2.40 -6.55
N VAL A 34 -8.07 1.22 -7.14
CA VAL A 34 -8.66 1.07 -8.47
C VAL A 34 -10.10 1.53 -8.48
N GLU A 35 -10.92 1.01 -7.55
CA GLU A 35 -12.35 1.32 -7.44
C GLU A 35 -12.59 2.81 -7.23
N LYS A 36 -11.90 3.42 -6.26
CA LYS A 36 -12.07 4.85 -5.93
C LYS A 36 -11.35 5.77 -6.91
N ASN A 37 -10.43 5.24 -7.72
CA ASN A 37 -9.66 5.96 -8.72
C ASN A 37 -8.94 7.23 -8.19
N ARG A 38 -8.50 7.19 -6.94
CA ARG A 38 -7.85 8.30 -6.22
C ARG A 38 -6.89 7.75 -5.17
N ILE A 39 -6.21 8.64 -4.45
CA ILE A 39 -5.45 8.23 -3.26
C ILE A 39 -6.39 7.67 -2.20
N ILE A 40 -6.01 6.54 -1.60
CA ILE A 40 -6.76 5.88 -0.53
C ILE A 40 -5.84 5.62 0.66
N TYR A 41 -6.48 5.46 1.82
CA TYR A 41 -5.89 4.91 3.03
C TYR A 41 -6.69 3.65 3.33
N SER A 42 -6.03 2.49 3.40
CA SER A 42 -6.72 1.24 3.70
C SER A 42 -7.20 1.21 5.16
N ALA A 43 -8.13 0.31 5.46
CA ALA A 43 -8.28 -0.16 6.85
C ALA A 43 -6.96 -0.82 7.33
N PRO A 44 -6.69 -0.86 8.65
CA PRO A 44 -5.56 -1.60 9.18
C PRO A 44 -5.67 -3.09 8.88
N TYR A 45 -4.58 -3.72 8.45
CA TYR A 45 -4.51 -5.17 8.22
C TYR A 45 -3.14 -5.73 8.60
N ILE A 46 -3.04 -7.06 8.80
CA ILE A 46 -1.74 -7.70 9.06
C ILE A 46 -0.99 -7.89 7.75
N ASP A 47 0.15 -7.21 7.65
CA ASP A 47 1.05 -7.40 6.53
C ASP A 47 1.82 -8.72 6.67
N LYS A 48 1.79 -9.55 5.62
CA LYS A 48 2.41 -10.88 5.62
C LYS A 48 3.94 -10.81 5.68
N LYS A 49 4.55 -9.72 5.21
CA LYS A 49 6.01 -9.56 5.26
C LYS A 49 6.45 -9.17 6.67
N PHE A 50 5.78 -8.22 7.30
CA PHE A 50 6.19 -7.71 8.61
C PHE A 50 5.61 -8.48 9.79
N ASN A 51 4.62 -9.36 9.54
CA ASN A 51 3.78 -9.97 10.59
C ASN A 51 3.27 -8.93 11.61
N SER A 52 2.98 -7.74 11.10
CA SER A 52 2.66 -6.54 11.88
C SER A 52 1.46 -5.84 11.25
N MET A 53 0.72 -5.11 12.08
CA MET A 53 -0.41 -4.33 11.59
C MET A 53 0.08 -3.09 10.83
N VAL A 54 -0.44 -2.90 9.61
CA VAL A 54 -0.11 -1.76 8.75
C VAL A 54 -1.37 -1.08 8.24
N ILE A 55 -1.24 0.19 7.86
CA ILE A 55 -2.16 0.90 6.97
C ILE A 55 -1.40 1.14 5.67
N THR A 56 -2.04 0.91 4.52
CA THR A 56 -1.44 1.24 3.23
C THR A 56 -2.01 2.53 2.69
N VAL A 57 -1.13 3.46 2.33
CA VAL A 57 -1.45 4.58 1.45
C VAL A 57 -1.24 4.13 0.02
N ALA A 58 -2.28 4.17 -0.81
CA ALA A 58 -2.21 3.67 -2.18
C ALA A 58 -2.79 4.66 -3.19
N LYS A 59 -2.26 4.66 -4.41
CA LYS A 59 -2.73 5.50 -5.51
C LYS A 59 -2.65 4.74 -6.85
N PRO A 60 -3.69 4.81 -7.71
CA PRO A 60 -3.62 4.22 -9.03
C PRO A 60 -2.61 4.97 -9.91
N ILE A 61 -1.83 4.19 -10.67
CA ILE A 61 -0.92 4.68 -11.71
C ILE A 61 -1.68 4.64 -13.03
N LYS A 62 -1.70 5.75 -13.76
CA LYS A 62 -2.39 5.86 -15.04
C LYS A 62 -1.42 6.11 -16.19
N LYS A 63 -1.70 5.49 -17.33
CA LYS A 63 -1.08 5.77 -18.62
C LYS A 63 -2.19 5.85 -19.67
N ASP A 64 -2.22 6.94 -20.43
CA ASP A 64 -3.22 7.18 -21.49
C ASP A 64 -4.67 7.02 -20.98
N GLY A 65 -4.94 7.54 -19.77
CA GLY A 65 -6.25 7.47 -19.12
C GLY A 65 -6.61 6.12 -18.50
N LYS A 66 -5.83 5.06 -18.76
CA LYS A 66 -6.05 3.71 -18.21
C LYS A 66 -5.20 3.48 -16.97
N ILE A 67 -5.75 2.80 -15.97
CA ILE A 67 -4.98 2.33 -14.82
C ILE A 67 -4.08 1.19 -15.31
N ILE A 68 -2.79 1.23 -14.96
CA ILE A 68 -1.80 0.18 -15.31
C ILE A 68 -1.24 -0.52 -14.07
N GLY A 69 -1.62 -0.05 -12.88
CA GLY A 69 -1.13 -0.54 -11.61
C GLY A 69 -1.47 0.40 -10.47
N VAL A 70 -0.96 0.09 -9.29
CA VAL A 70 -1.15 0.86 -8.07
C VAL A 70 0.19 0.97 -7.34
N VAL A 71 0.58 2.20 -6.99
CA VAL A 71 1.69 2.44 -6.07
C VAL A 71 1.16 2.42 -4.63
N GLY A 72 1.88 1.74 -3.74
CA GLY A 72 1.52 1.61 -2.34
C GLY A 72 2.70 1.85 -1.39
N MET A 73 2.38 2.24 -0.16
CA MET A 73 3.32 2.36 0.94
C MET A 73 2.64 1.96 2.25
N ASP A 74 3.27 1.05 2.97
CA ASP A 74 2.82 0.66 4.30
C ASP A 74 3.34 1.62 5.36
N VAL A 75 2.43 2.00 6.26
CA VAL A 75 2.71 2.69 7.51
C VAL A 75 2.46 1.69 8.63
N VAL A 76 3.52 1.33 9.37
CA VAL A 76 3.40 0.43 10.52
C VAL A 76 2.60 1.15 11.61
N VAL A 77 1.53 0.50 12.08
CA VAL A 77 0.60 1.12 13.03
C VAL A 77 1.28 1.48 14.35
N ASP A 78 2.21 0.66 14.84
CA ASP A 78 2.91 0.94 16.10
C ASP A 78 3.89 2.12 15.98
N TYR A 79 4.50 2.31 14.80
CA TYR A 79 5.27 3.51 14.52
C TYR A 79 4.36 4.75 14.49
N LEU A 80 3.19 4.65 13.85
CA LEU A 80 2.21 5.74 13.81
C LEU A 80 1.74 6.12 15.23
N LYS A 81 1.44 5.14 16.11
CA LYS A 81 1.11 5.40 17.52
C LYS A 81 2.21 6.15 18.23
N THR A 82 3.47 5.74 18.04
CA THR A 82 4.64 6.39 18.66
C THR A 82 4.77 7.84 18.20
N LEU A 83 4.53 8.12 16.91
CA LEU A 83 4.53 9.48 16.39
C LEU A 83 3.43 10.33 17.01
N VAL A 84 2.21 9.80 17.11
CA VAL A 84 1.08 10.52 17.71
C VAL A 84 1.32 10.84 19.19
N GLN A 85 1.87 9.91 19.97
CA GLN A 85 2.21 10.15 21.38
C GLN A 85 3.27 11.24 21.58
N LYS A 86 4.16 11.43 20.59
CA LYS A 86 5.20 12.47 20.61
C LYS A 86 4.72 13.80 20.01
N ALA A 87 3.50 13.86 19.47
CA ALA A 87 3.00 15.06 18.83
C ALA A 87 2.87 16.18 19.88
N THR A 88 3.46 17.33 19.59
CA THR A 88 3.25 18.54 20.39
C THR A 88 2.12 19.38 19.78
N PRO A 89 1.40 20.17 20.58
CA PRO A 89 0.42 21.11 20.04
C PRO A 89 1.06 22.02 18.99
N VAL A 90 0.34 22.23 17.88
CA VAL A 90 0.73 23.26 16.90
C VAL A 90 0.52 24.62 17.56
N LYS A 91 1.54 25.47 17.55
CA LYS A 91 1.46 26.86 18.03
C LYS A 91 0.62 27.72 17.09
#